data_AF-A0A9Q0AI76-F1
#
_entry.id   AF-A0A9Q0AI76-F1
#
_cell.length_a   1.000
_cell.length_b   1.000
_cell.length_c   1.000
_cell.angle_alpha   90.00
_cell.angle_beta   90.00
_cell.angle_gamma   90.00
#
_symmetry.space_group_name_H-M   'P 1'
#
loop_
_entity.id
_entity.type
_entity.pdbx_description
1 polymer ?
#
loop_
_entity_poly.entity_id
_entity_poly.type
_entity_poly.pdbx_seq_one_letter_code
_entity_poly.pdbx_strand_id
1 'polypeptide(L)'
;MMRTSLLRASRAAAPSARLAVVQRAAASTHAISNPTLANIEKRWEGMPSTEQAELWMALRDRMKENWADLTLQEKKAAYWIAFGAHGPRAASPPDEGRKVALYTFIGVATSFVIFATMRMFAKPPPSTMTKEYQEASNEFVKAQNAEPFTGISSPGYEGKGMVQSPPKH
;
A
#
# COMPACT_ATOMS: atom_id res chain seq x y z
N MET A 1 81.88 10.53 -62.82
CA MET A 1 82.20 11.45 -61.70
C MET A 1 81.40 11.01 -60.48
N MET A 2 82.08 10.55 -59.43
CA MET A 2 81.51 10.30 -58.10
C MET A 2 80.98 11.60 -57.51
N ARG A 3 79.79 11.59 -56.88
CA ARG A 3 79.51 12.35 -55.65
C ARG A 3 78.49 11.63 -54.76
N THR A 4 79.06 11.07 -53.71
CA THR A 4 78.48 10.61 -52.44
C THR A 4 77.66 11.72 -51.76
N SER A 5 76.55 11.38 -51.06
CA SER A 5 76.10 12.07 -49.84
C SER A 5 75.02 11.28 -49.07
N LEU A 6 75.52 10.57 -48.05
CA LEU A 6 75.00 10.23 -46.71
C LEU A 6 73.49 10.39 -46.40
N LEU A 7 72.90 9.25 -46.04
CA LEU A 7 71.61 9.11 -45.33
C LEU A 7 71.72 9.61 -43.89
N ARG A 8 70.84 10.53 -43.49
CA ARG A 8 70.64 10.94 -42.09
C ARG A 8 69.34 10.33 -41.56
N ALA A 9 69.44 9.27 -40.77
CA ALA A 9 68.31 8.69 -40.06
C ALA A 9 68.08 9.44 -38.73
N SER A 10 67.00 10.19 -38.62
CA SER A 10 66.50 10.70 -37.33
C SER A 10 65.55 9.66 -36.72
N ARG A 11 65.99 8.99 -35.65
CA ARG A 11 65.09 8.25 -34.75
C ARG A 11 64.31 9.27 -33.92
N ALA A 12 63.05 9.49 -34.25
CA ALA A 12 62.11 10.14 -33.34
C ALA A 12 61.70 9.12 -32.27
N ALA A 13 62.04 9.38 -31.01
CA ALA A 13 61.57 8.61 -29.87
C ALA A 13 60.09 8.95 -29.61
N ALA A 14 59.22 7.95 -29.66
CA ALA A 14 57.83 8.09 -29.26
C ALA A 14 57.75 8.29 -27.73
N PRO A 15 56.97 9.24 -27.20
CA PRO A 15 56.76 9.34 -25.77
C PRO A 15 55.92 8.14 -25.30
N SER A 16 56.48 7.38 -24.35
CA SER A 16 55.78 6.30 -23.65
C SER A 16 54.59 6.91 -22.91
N ALA A 17 53.37 6.62 -23.37
CA ALA A 17 52.14 7.02 -22.68
C ALA A 17 52.14 6.39 -21.29
N ARG A 18 52.36 7.20 -20.26
CA ARG A 18 52.16 6.79 -18.87
C ARG A 18 50.66 6.60 -18.69
N LEU A 19 50.23 5.36 -18.46
CA LEU A 19 48.88 5.10 -17.97
C LEU A 19 48.73 5.87 -16.65
N ALA A 20 47.92 6.93 -16.67
CA ALA A 20 47.50 7.59 -15.45
C ALA A 20 46.66 6.57 -14.68
N VAL A 21 47.24 6.00 -13.62
CA VAL A 21 46.47 5.26 -12.61
C VAL A 21 45.47 6.28 -12.05
N VAL A 22 44.21 6.14 -12.42
CA VAL A 22 43.12 6.85 -11.74
C VAL A 22 43.17 6.38 -10.30
N GLN A 23 43.63 7.26 -9.40
CA GLN A 23 43.53 7.02 -7.97
C GLN A 23 42.05 6.88 -7.64
N ARG A 24 41.59 5.65 -7.42
CA ARG A 24 40.29 5.41 -6.80
C ARG A 24 40.36 6.12 -5.45
N ALA A 25 39.39 7.00 -5.19
CA ALA A 25 39.22 7.61 -3.87
C ALA A 25 39.36 6.51 -2.81
N ALA A 26 40.20 6.78 -1.81
CA ALA A 26 40.51 5.82 -0.75
C ALA A 26 39.20 5.23 -0.22
N ALA A 27 39.05 3.89 -0.29
CA ALA A 27 38.01 3.22 0.44
C ALA A 27 38.17 3.65 1.91
N SER A 28 37.14 4.22 2.52
CA SER A 28 37.22 4.65 3.91
C SER A 28 37.42 3.42 4.78
N THR A 29 38.66 3.17 5.18
CA THR A 29 39.04 2.10 6.13
C THR A 29 38.47 2.36 7.54
N HIS A 30 37.88 3.54 7.75
CA HIS A 30 37.25 3.92 9.00
C HIS A 30 35.78 3.52 9.02
N ALA A 31 35.34 2.92 10.14
CA ALA A 31 33.94 2.60 10.38
C ALA A 31 33.06 3.84 10.28
N ILE A 32 31.84 3.69 9.76
CA ILE A 32 30.91 4.81 9.68
C ILE A 32 30.53 5.24 11.11
N SER A 33 30.49 6.55 11.35
CA SER A 33 30.30 7.07 12.70
C SER A 33 28.96 6.66 13.30
N ASN A 34 28.92 6.39 14.60
CA ASN A 34 27.68 6.02 15.29
C ASN A 34 26.52 7.04 15.12
N PRO A 35 26.71 8.38 15.17
CA PRO A 35 25.60 9.31 14.98
C PRO A 35 24.97 9.27 13.57
N THR A 36 25.77 8.92 12.55
CA THR A 36 25.27 8.73 11.17
C THR A 36 24.45 7.45 11.02
N LEU A 37 24.68 6.42 11.83
CA LEU A 37 23.95 5.13 11.76
C LEU A 37 22.85 4.99 12.81
N ALA A 38 22.90 5.77 13.89
CA ALA A 38 21.95 5.67 14.99
C ALA A 38 20.52 5.96 14.51
N ASN A 39 19.59 5.06 14.88
CA ASN A 39 18.16 5.17 14.56
C ASN A 39 17.86 5.33 13.06
N ILE A 40 18.67 4.73 12.18
CA ILE A 40 18.47 4.84 10.74
C ILE A 40 17.07 4.41 10.31
N GLU A 41 16.49 3.44 11.01
CA GLU A 41 15.13 2.93 10.77
C GLU A 41 14.05 4.02 10.83
N LYS A 42 14.23 5.01 11.71
CA LYS A 42 13.28 6.12 11.88
C LYS A 42 13.60 7.31 10.98
N ARG A 43 14.89 7.52 10.65
CA ARG A 43 15.36 8.71 9.93
C ARG A 43 15.42 8.51 8.42
N TRP A 44 15.52 7.27 7.95
CA TRP A 44 15.73 6.94 6.54
C TRP A 44 14.73 7.61 5.60
N GLU A 45 13.42 7.54 5.90
CA GLU A 45 12.39 8.14 5.04
C GLU A 45 12.36 9.68 5.07
N GLY A 46 12.81 10.29 6.16
CA GLY A 46 12.89 11.75 6.30
C GLY A 46 14.21 12.35 5.83
N MET A 47 15.18 11.51 5.48
CA MET A 47 16.53 11.93 5.06
C MET A 47 16.50 12.44 3.61
N PRO A 48 17.24 13.51 3.26
CA PRO A 48 17.40 13.95 1.89
C PRO A 48 17.95 12.83 0.99
N SER A 49 17.50 12.76 -0.26
CA SER A 49 17.90 11.70 -1.20
C SER A 49 19.41 11.68 -1.48
N THR A 50 20.08 12.83 -1.40
CA THR A 50 21.54 12.93 -1.51
C THR A 50 22.24 12.25 -0.35
N GLU A 51 21.80 12.49 0.88
CA GLU A 51 22.38 11.88 2.09
C GLU A 51 22.10 10.37 2.13
N GLN A 52 20.91 9.94 1.69
CA GLN A 52 20.61 8.52 1.52
C GLN A 52 21.58 7.84 0.54
N ALA A 53 21.86 8.50 -0.60
CA ALA A 53 22.79 7.98 -1.60
C ALA A 53 24.22 7.94 -1.07
N GLU A 54 24.69 8.98 -0.39
CA GLU A 54 26.03 9.03 0.21
C GLU A 54 26.21 7.95 1.28
N LEU A 55 25.24 7.81 2.19
CA LEU A 55 25.26 6.78 3.22
C LEU A 55 25.23 5.37 2.62
N TRP A 56 24.41 5.16 1.59
CA TRP A 56 24.36 3.90 0.85
C TRP A 56 25.70 3.57 0.19
N MET A 57 26.34 4.55 -0.49
CA MET A 57 27.64 4.33 -1.12
C MET A 57 28.72 4.04 -0.08
N ALA A 58 28.73 4.76 1.05
CA ALA A 58 29.67 4.51 2.15
C ALA A 58 29.50 3.10 2.74
N LEU A 59 28.26 2.68 3.04
CA LEU A 59 27.98 1.31 3.54
C LEU A 59 28.36 0.26 2.50
N ARG A 60 28.07 0.50 1.22
CA ARG A 60 28.45 -0.39 0.13
C ARG A 60 29.97 -0.56 0.04
N ASP A 61 30.73 0.51 0.23
CA ASP A 61 32.18 0.46 0.21
C ASP A 61 32.75 -0.27 1.44
N ARG A 62 32.18 -0.06 2.64
CA ARG A 62 32.54 -0.85 3.85
C ARG A 62 32.28 -2.34 3.66
N MET A 63 31.15 -2.72 3.04
CA MET A 63 30.80 -4.13 2.82
C MET A 63 31.71 -4.86 1.80
N LYS A 64 32.56 -4.14 1.04
CA LYS A 64 33.58 -4.76 0.17
C LYS A 64 34.80 -5.26 0.96
N GLU A 65 35.00 -4.77 2.19
CA GLU A 65 36.09 -5.18 3.06
C GLU A 65 35.73 -6.46 3.84
N ASN A 66 36.56 -6.83 4.83
CA ASN A 66 36.32 -7.98 5.69
C ASN A 66 35.09 -7.77 6.60
N TRP A 67 34.16 -8.71 6.56
CA TRP A 67 32.90 -8.63 7.33
C TRP A 67 33.07 -8.83 8.84
N ALA A 68 34.21 -9.35 9.28
CA ALA A 68 34.55 -9.40 10.71
C ALA A 68 34.75 -8.00 11.29
N ASP A 69 35.24 -7.06 10.49
CA ASP A 69 35.60 -5.70 10.90
C ASP A 69 34.41 -4.71 10.81
N LEU A 70 33.26 -5.18 10.30
CA LEU A 70 32.02 -4.40 10.29
C LEU A 70 31.40 -4.39 11.69
N THR A 71 31.10 -3.18 12.16
CA THR A 71 30.40 -2.96 13.41
C THR A 71 28.97 -3.52 13.34
N LEU A 72 28.42 -3.87 14.50
CA LEU A 72 27.04 -4.38 14.60
C LEU A 72 26.00 -3.36 14.09
N GLN A 73 26.28 -2.06 14.26
CA GLN A 73 25.41 -0.99 13.75
C GLN A 73 25.45 -0.89 12.23
N GLU A 74 26.62 -1.00 11.60
CA GLU A 74 26.74 -1.05 10.14
C GLU A 74 25.98 -2.24 9.57
N LYS A 75 26.08 -3.42 10.21
CA LYS A 75 25.34 -4.62 9.79
C LYS A 75 23.83 -4.42 9.89
N LYS A 76 23.33 -3.87 11.01
CA LYS A 76 21.91 -3.56 11.19
C LYS A 76 21.41 -2.52 10.17
N ALA A 77 22.16 -1.44 9.97
CA ALA A 77 21.82 -0.39 9.02
C ALA A 77 21.81 -0.92 7.58
N ALA A 78 22.82 -1.69 7.18
CA ALA A 78 22.87 -2.31 5.86
C ALA A 78 21.68 -3.26 5.64
N TYR A 79 21.35 -4.09 6.64
CA TYR A 79 20.18 -4.97 6.56
C TYR A 79 18.88 -4.18 6.42
N TRP A 80 18.68 -3.14 7.23
CA TRP A 80 17.49 -2.31 7.16
C TRP A 80 17.38 -1.54 5.84
N ILE A 81 18.46 -0.94 5.31
CA ILE A 81 18.41 -0.22 4.03
C ILE A 81 18.15 -1.19 2.86
N ALA A 82 18.66 -2.41 2.94
CA ALA A 82 18.47 -3.41 1.89
C ALA A 82 17.10 -4.12 1.95
N PHE A 83 16.52 -4.29 3.14
CA PHE A 83 15.34 -5.15 3.36
C PHE A 83 14.21 -4.55 4.21
N GLY A 84 14.38 -3.33 4.74
CA GLY A 84 13.43 -2.68 5.62
C GLY A 84 12.11 -2.29 4.95
N ALA A 85 11.14 -1.96 5.79
CA ALA A 85 9.80 -1.54 5.39
C ALA A 85 9.78 -0.06 4.97
N HIS A 86 10.51 0.26 3.90
CA HIS A 86 10.60 1.60 3.32
C HIS A 86 10.50 1.55 1.80
N GLY A 87 10.27 2.70 1.16
CA GLY A 87 10.19 2.81 -0.30
C GLY A 87 9.13 1.85 -0.88
N PRO A 88 9.46 0.97 -1.84
CA PRO A 88 8.50 0.02 -2.40
C PRO A 88 7.94 -1.02 -1.39
N ARG A 89 8.58 -1.18 -0.23
CA ARG A 89 8.15 -2.09 0.84
C ARG A 89 7.61 -1.33 2.06
N ALA A 90 7.28 -0.06 1.91
CA ALA A 90 6.67 0.71 2.98
C ALA A 90 5.38 0.04 3.44
N ALA A 91 5.25 -0.14 4.75
CA ALA A 91 4.01 -0.62 5.33
C ALA A 91 2.93 0.48 5.26
N SER A 92 1.67 0.06 5.36
CA SER A 92 0.56 0.98 5.59
C SER A 92 0.87 1.94 6.73
N PRO A 93 0.64 3.25 6.57
CA PRO A 93 0.90 4.21 7.62
C PRO A 93 0.13 3.85 8.90
N PRO A 94 0.69 4.17 10.08
CA PRO A 94 -0.02 3.97 11.33
C PRO A 94 -1.36 4.71 11.29
N ASP A 95 -2.42 4.05 11.78
CA ASP A 95 -3.80 4.56 11.84
C ASP A 95 -4.61 4.52 10.52
N GLU A 96 -4.09 3.93 9.44
CA GLU A 96 -4.85 3.80 8.18
C GLU A 96 -6.17 3.02 8.36
N GLY A 97 -6.12 1.87 9.03
CA GLY A 97 -7.31 1.01 9.21
C GLY A 97 -8.46 1.71 9.94
N ARG A 98 -8.15 2.52 10.97
CA ARG A 98 -9.15 3.31 11.69
C ARG A 98 -9.76 4.38 10.80
N LYS A 99 -8.95 5.09 10.02
CA LYS A 99 -9.43 6.11 9.08
C LYS A 99 -10.33 5.51 8.01
N VAL A 100 -9.94 4.38 7.43
CA VAL A 100 -10.76 3.67 6.43
C VAL A 100 -12.11 3.25 7.03
N ALA A 101 -12.12 2.66 8.23
CA ALA A 101 -13.35 2.28 8.91
C ALA A 101 -14.25 3.50 9.19
N LEU A 102 -13.68 4.59 9.70
CA LEU A 102 -14.40 5.82 10.00
C LEU A 102 -15.01 6.44 8.74
N TYR A 103 -14.24 6.59 7.67
CA TYR A 103 -14.73 7.18 6.42
C TYR A 103 -15.77 6.31 5.73
N THR A 104 -15.61 4.98 5.81
CA THR A 104 -16.62 4.04 5.30
C THR A 104 -17.94 4.22 6.05
N PHE A 105 -17.88 4.30 7.39
CA PHE A 105 -19.05 4.52 8.22
C PHE A 105 -19.73 5.86 7.91
N ILE A 106 -18.96 6.94 7.76
CA ILE A 106 -19.47 8.25 7.36
C ILE A 106 -20.15 8.17 5.99
N GLY A 107 -19.58 7.46 5.02
CA GLY A 107 -20.17 7.26 3.70
C GLY A 107 -21.52 6.56 3.76
N VAL A 108 -21.61 5.46 4.52
CA VAL A 108 -22.86 4.70 4.72
C VAL A 108 -23.90 5.53 5.49
N ALA A 109 -23.49 6.26 6.52
CA ALA A 109 -24.39 7.13 7.27
C ALA A 109 -24.93 8.26 6.38
N THR A 110 -24.08 8.86 5.55
CA THR A 110 -24.46 9.93 4.61
C THR A 110 -25.45 9.41 3.58
N SER A 111 -25.21 8.24 2.99
CA SER A 111 -26.14 7.65 2.02
C SER A 111 -27.49 7.32 2.67
N PHE A 112 -27.48 6.81 3.90
CA PHE A 112 -28.70 6.56 4.67
C PHE A 112 -29.49 7.85 4.94
N VAL A 113 -28.83 8.94 5.34
CA VAL A 113 -29.48 10.25 5.57
C VAL A 113 -30.12 10.79 4.29
N ILE A 114 -29.42 10.70 3.16
CA ILE A 114 -29.95 11.12 1.86
C ILE A 114 -31.18 10.28 1.49
N PHE A 115 -31.08 8.96 1.61
CA PHE A 115 -32.19 8.05 1.33
C PHE A 115 -33.40 8.30 2.23
N ALA A 116 -33.18 8.42 3.55
CA ALA A 116 -34.24 8.69 4.51
C ALA A 116 -34.95 10.02 4.22
N THR A 117 -34.16 11.07 3.90
CA THR A 117 -34.70 12.39 3.54
C THR A 117 -35.59 12.30 2.30
N MET A 118 -35.11 11.68 1.22
CA MET A 118 -35.93 11.46 0.02
C MET A 118 -37.20 10.65 0.33
N ARG A 119 -37.09 9.63 1.19
CA ARG A 119 -38.22 8.75 1.55
C ARG A 119 -39.28 9.48 2.39
N MET A 120 -38.89 10.46 3.21
CA MET A 120 -39.80 11.28 3.99
C MET A 120 -40.72 12.16 3.12
N PHE A 121 -40.25 12.59 1.94
CA PHE A 121 -41.05 13.37 1.00
C PHE A 121 -41.81 12.52 -0.04
N ALA A 122 -41.73 11.19 0.05
CA ALA A 122 -42.43 10.30 -0.88
C ALA A 122 -43.93 10.22 -0.59
N LYS A 123 -44.71 9.83 -1.61
CA LYS A 123 -46.17 9.63 -1.51
C LYS A 123 -46.53 8.60 -0.44
N PRO A 124 -47.74 8.69 0.16
CA PRO A 124 -48.22 7.70 1.12
C PRO A 124 -48.27 6.29 0.49
N PRO A 125 -48.15 5.24 1.31
CA PRO A 125 -48.27 3.87 0.83
C PRO A 125 -49.68 3.61 0.23
N PRO A 126 -49.81 2.62 -0.68
CA PRO A 126 -51.10 2.25 -1.24
C PRO A 126 -52.03 1.68 -0.16
N SER A 127 -53.33 1.73 -0.38
CA SER A 127 -54.34 1.26 0.58
C SER A 127 -54.26 -0.24 0.90
N THR A 128 -53.55 -1.02 0.08
CA THR A 128 -53.31 -2.46 0.28
C THR A 128 -52.16 -2.75 1.24
N MET A 129 -51.32 -1.76 1.55
CA MET A 129 -50.18 -1.87 2.46
C MET A 129 -50.60 -1.47 3.89
N THR A 130 -51.62 -2.16 4.39
CA THR A 130 -52.14 -2.05 5.76
C THR A 130 -52.35 -3.45 6.32
N LYS A 131 -52.16 -3.62 7.63
CA LYS A 131 -52.31 -4.91 8.31
C LYS A 131 -53.64 -5.59 8.01
N GLU A 132 -54.75 -4.85 8.07
CA GLU A 132 -56.11 -5.36 7.94
C GLU A 132 -56.38 -5.91 6.53
N TYR A 133 -55.91 -5.20 5.50
CA TYR A 133 -56.01 -5.65 4.12
C TYR A 133 -55.18 -6.91 3.86
N GLN A 134 -53.99 -7.01 4.46
CA GLN A 134 -53.10 -8.15 4.33
C GLN A 134 -53.65 -9.38 5.09
N GLU A 135 -54.30 -9.18 6.22
CA GLU A 135 -55.01 -10.24 6.96
C GLU A 135 -56.22 -10.76 6.16
N ALA A 136 -57.03 -9.86 5.59
CA ALA A 136 -58.12 -10.26 4.69
C ALA A 136 -57.61 -11.02 3.45
N SER A 137 -56.46 -10.59 2.90
CA SER A 137 -55.81 -11.29 1.79
C SER A 137 -55.34 -12.69 2.19
N ASN A 138 -54.79 -12.84 3.41
CA ASN A 138 -54.42 -14.14 3.96
C ASN A 138 -55.63 -15.08 4.11
N GLU A 139 -56.77 -14.58 4.59
CA GLU A 139 -58.01 -15.37 4.71
C GLU A 139 -58.53 -15.82 3.35
N PHE A 140 -58.50 -14.93 2.36
CA PHE A 140 -58.89 -15.26 0.98
C PHE A 140 -58.01 -16.35 0.37
N VAL A 141 -56.68 -16.25 0.54
CA VAL A 141 -55.70 -17.24 0.04
C VAL A 141 -55.90 -18.60 0.72
N LYS A 142 -56.18 -18.61 2.04
CA LYS A 142 -56.55 -19.82 2.78
C LYS A 142 -57.84 -20.44 2.27
N ALA A 143 -58.87 -19.62 2.03
CA ALA A 143 -60.15 -20.09 1.49
C ALA A 143 -59.99 -20.75 0.11
N GLN A 144 -58.99 -20.33 -0.67
CA GLN A 144 -58.66 -20.91 -1.97
C GLN A 144 -57.68 -22.10 -1.90
N ASN A 145 -57.23 -22.49 -0.71
CA ASN A 145 -56.17 -23.50 -0.52
C ASN A 145 -54.92 -23.22 -1.35
N ALA A 146 -54.57 -21.94 -1.54
CA ALA A 146 -53.37 -21.55 -2.27
C ALA A 146 -52.13 -21.86 -1.42
N GLU A 147 -51.09 -22.42 -2.05
CA GLU A 147 -49.86 -22.91 -1.42
C GLU A 147 -50.10 -23.90 -0.25
N PRO A 148 -50.70 -25.08 -0.52
CA PRO A 148 -51.11 -26.04 0.51
C PRO A 148 -49.96 -26.85 1.14
N PHE A 149 -48.75 -26.79 0.59
CA PHE A 149 -47.60 -27.57 1.10
C PHE A 149 -46.64 -26.73 1.94
N THR A 150 -46.38 -25.49 1.53
CA THR A 150 -45.34 -24.61 2.12
C THR A 150 -45.88 -23.27 2.61
N GLY A 151 -47.09 -22.89 2.17
CA GLY A 151 -47.65 -21.58 2.42
C GLY A 151 -48.65 -21.56 3.57
N ILE A 152 -49.37 -20.45 3.65
CA ILE A 152 -50.29 -20.15 4.75
C ILE A 152 -51.47 -21.13 4.87
N SER A 153 -51.74 -21.91 3.82
CA SER A 153 -52.80 -22.93 3.77
C SER A 153 -52.31 -24.32 4.17
N SER A 154 -51.03 -24.49 4.51
CA SER A 154 -50.48 -25.81 4.83
C SER A 154 -50.92 -26.32 6.21
N PRO A 155 -51.08 -27.65 6.37
CA PRO A 155 -51.37 -28.25 7.67
C PRO A 155 -50.19 -27.99 8.62
N GLY A 156 -50.41 -27.17 9.65
CA GLY A 156 -49.39 -26.81 10.64
C GLY A 156 -48.62 -25.50 10.35
N TYR A 157 -49.11 -24.64 9.47
CA TYR A 157 -48.51 -23.32 9.28
C TYR A 157 -48.59 -22.45 10.55
N GLU A 158 -47.42 -22.04 11.07
CA GLU A 158 -47.29 -21.09 12.18
C GLU A 158 -46.59 -19.81 11.71
N GLY A 159 -47.31 -18.68 11.72
CA GLY A 159 -46.76 -17.40 11.28
C GLY A 159 -47.82 -16.34 10.97
N LYS A 160 -47.37 -15.12 10.63
CA LYS A 160 -48.25 -13.98 10.31
C LYS A 160 -48.68 -13.94 8.84
N GLY A 161 -48.29 -14.91 8.02
CA GLY A 161 -48.59 -14.92 6.58
C GLY A 161 -47.94 -13.74 5.86
N MET A 162 -48.69 -13.13 4.93
CA MET A 162 -48.24 -12.01 4.11
C MET A 162 -48.31 -10.64 4.82
N VAL A 163 -48.52 -10.61 6.14
CA VAL A 163 -48.63 -9.35 6.90
C VAL A 163 -47.25 -8.75 7.13
N GLN A 164 -47.02 -7.59 6.53
CA GLN A 164 -45.77 -6.81 6.59
C GLN A 164 -45.98 -5.36 6.98
N SER A 165 -47.20 -4.85 6.86
CA SER A 165 -47.52 -3.44 7.08
C SER A 165 -48.08 -3.16 8.48
N PRO A 166 -47.88 -1.95 9.02
CA PRO A 166 -48.51 -1.54 10.27
C PRO A 166 -50.05 -1.46 10.16
N PRO A 167 -50.77 -1.41 11.29
CA PRO A 167 -52.19 -1.10 11.31
C PRO A 167 -52.49 0.24 10.63
N LYS A 168 -53.70 0.38 10.10
CA LYS A 168 -54.12 1.59 9.39
C LYS A 168 -54.25 2.83 10.30
N HIS A 169 -54.40 2.63 11.61
CA HIS A 169 -54.61 3.65 12.63
C HIS A 169 -53.80 3.37 13.90
#